data_AF-A0A0Q9Q6Q9-F1
#
_entry.id   AF-A0A0Q9Q6Q9-F1
#
_cell.length_a   1.000
_cell.length_b   1.000
_cell.length_c   1.000
_cell.angle_alpha   90.00
_cell.angle_beta   90.00
_cell.angle_gamma   90.00
#
_symmetry.space_group_name_H-M   'P 1'
#
loop_
_entity.id
_entity.type
_entity.pdbx_description
1 polymer ?
#
loop_
_entity_poly.entity_id
_entity_poly.type
_entity_poly.pdbx_seq_one_letter_code
_entity_poly.pdbx_strand_id
1 'polypeptide(L)'
;MAVLLAFCATMLSGGAAVAAERRTDGITGYAFDARCAPTQEQMDAWLTSSPFWGAGIYIGGSMASCWPTATDAGQQHLDATWVARQRAAGWRLLPIWVGPQAACQSGYGDLIDPDPAADYAAADARGRAEAAAAVTRARELGLPAGSTVWYDLEGGFDVTSDDCRRSALRFLSGWTLALHDLGFRSGVYSSISAGIHALDNADHLSPGSYAMPDQVWYAWDNARADADIDPRWVRAASWSGERVHQYALHTTAAYGGVALTIDRNFMELDGGSRPIRVPRQCGGTRLDFPRYSRLRNGSTGPRVRALQCLLRSQARYRGRLDARFDRDVARAVASYQRHHDLRVTGKADTATWTALFAQGSAPLLKVGSTGPAVLRLQRALRAAGARSVDPDGVVTERTAKAVRRYQQRLGADPTGVVTTDTWTALQQGRR
;
A
#
# COMPACT_ATOMS: atom_id res chain seq x y z
N MET A 1 43.69 -24.82 -47.46
CA MET A 1 42.35 -24.20 -47.44
C MET A 1 41.70 -24.48 -46.10
N ALA A 2 41.66 -23.50 -45.20
CA ALA A 2 40.91 -23.58 -43.94
C ALA A 2 39.91 -22.42 -43.95
N VAL A 3 38.62 -22.75 -43.94
CA VAL A 3 37.51 -21.77 -43.96
C VAL A 3 37.19 -21.40 -42.51
N LEU A 4 37.46 -20.14 -42.15
CA LEU A 4 37.06 -19.53 -40.88
C LEU A 4 35.60 -19.08 -40.99
N LEU A 5 34.73 -19.73 -40.22
CA LEU A 5 33.35 -19.32 -39.97
C LEU A 5 33.34 -18.14 -38.99
N ALA A 6 32.99 -16.95 -39.48
CA ALA A 6 32.75 -15.77 -38.66
C ALA A 6 31.31 -15.78 -38.13
N PHE A 7 31.16 -15.91 -36.81
CA PHE A 7 29.88 -15.73 -36.11
C PHE A 7 29.59 -14.23 -35.99
N CYS A 8 28.54 -13.76 -36.65
CA CYS A 8 27.99 -12.41 -36.47
C CYS A 8 27.11 -12.39 -35.22
N ALA A 9 27.60 -11.83 -34.12
CA ALA A 9 26.79 -11.54 -32.94
C ALA A 9 26.08 -10.18 -33.13
N THR A 10 24.77 -10.20 -33.31
CA THR A 10 23.93 -9.00 -33.27
C THR A 10 23.82 -8.49 -31.83
N MET A 11 24.51 -7.40 -31.53
CA MET A 11 24.31 -6.61 -30.31
C MET A 11 22.92 -5.94 -30.38
N LEU A 12 21.95 -6.45 -29.62
CA LEU A 12 20.72 -5.70 -29.32
C LEU A 12 21.09 -4.62 -28.31
N SER A 13 21.18 -3.38 -28.78
CA SER A 13 21.27 -2.20 -27.92
C SER A 13 20.02 -2.11 -27.05
N GLY A 14 20.13 -2.51 -25.78
CA GLY A 14 19.09 -2.30 -24.77
C GLY A 14 18.83 -0.81 -24.61
N GLY A 15 17.65 -0.36 -25.04
CA GLY A 15 17.19 1.00 -24.72
C GLY A 15 17.16 1.17 -23.21
N ALA A 16 17.91 2.15 -22.71
CA ALA A 16 17.89 2.52 -21.32
C ALA A 16 16.46 2.82 -20.89
N ALA A 17 15.98 2.14 -19.85
CA ALA A 17 14.73 2.48 -19.19
C ALA A 17 14.85 3.91 -18.68
N VAL A 18 14.11 4.83 -19.30
CA VAL A 18 13.98 6.19 -18.81
C VAL A 18 13.29 6.10 -17.45
N ALA A 19 14.00 6.45 -16.38
CA ALA A 19 13.42 6.53 -15.05
C ALA A 19 12.25 7.53 -15.10
N ALA A 20 11.05 7.05 -14.82
CA ALA A 20 9.91 7.92 -14.62
C ALA A 20 10.24 8.92 -13.51
N GLU A 21 9.83 10.18 -13.67
CA GLU A 21 9.82 11.18 -12.59
C GLU A 21 9.33 10.52 -11.30
N ARG A 22 10.03 10.75 -10.17
CA ARG A 22 9.62 10.30 -8.84
C ARG A 22 8.24 10.91 -8.51
N ARG A 23 7.17 10.26 -8.97
CA ARG A 23 5.89 10.31 -8.28
C ARG A 23 6.18 9.66 -6.94
N THR A 24 5.98 10.38 -5.85
CA THR A 24 5.82 9.71 -4.57
C THR A 24 4.62 8.78 -4.75
N ASP A 25 4.84 7.47 -4.64
CA ASP A 25 3.80 6.45 -4.78
C ASP A 25 2.95 6.41 -3.50
N GLY A 26 2.38 7.56 -3.14
CA GLY A 26 1.56 7.71 -1.94
C GLY A 26 0.54 6.60 -1.84
N ILE A 27 0.40 6.09 -0.62
CA ILE A 27 -0.34 4.85 -0.36
C ILE A 27 -1.28 5.05 0.82
N THR A 28 -2.52 4.65 0.60
CA THR A 28 -3.51 4.43 1.64
C THR A 28 -3.85 2.95 1.69
N GLY A 29 -3.61 2.26 2.79
CA GLY A 29 -3.92 0.83 2.83
C GLY A 29 -3.53 0.16 4.14
N TYR A 30 -3.83 -1.14 4.21
CA TYR A 30 -3.58 -1.89 5.42
C TYR A 30 -2.11 -2.27 5.55
N ALA A 31 -1.62 -2.22 6.77
CA ALA A 31 -0.38 -2.83 7.20
C ALA A 31 -0.64 -3.74 8.40
N PHE A 32 0.31 -4.60 8.70
CA PHE A 32 0.36 -5.29 9.97
C PHE A 32 1.79 -5.20 10.48
N ASP A 33 1.99 -5.46 11.76
CA ASP A 33 3.30 -5.83 12.28
C ASP A 33 3.16 -7.08 13.14
N ALA A 34 4.24 -7.84 13.23
CA ALA A 34 4.32 -9.06 14.00
C ALA A 34 5.61 -9.03 14.79
N ARG A 35 5.59 -9.62 15.99
CA ARG A 35 6.74 -9.65 16.91
C ARG A 35 8.04 -10.03 16.21
N CYS A 36 8.00 -11.05 15.35
CA CYS A 36 9.13 -11.55 14.59
C CYS A 36 8.80 -11.51 13.09
N ALA A 37 9.82 -11.40 12.23
CA ALA A 37 9.60 -11.45 10.77
C ALA A 37 8.94 -12.79 10.38
N PRO A 38 7.83 -12.78 9.64
CA PRO A 38 7.15 -14.01 9.22
C PRO A 38 8.00 -14.91 8.32
N THR A 39 7.66 -16.20 8.29
CA THR A 39 8.22 -17.16 7.33
C THR A 39 7.89 -16.75 5.90
N GLN A 40 8.63 -17.29 4.93
CA GLN A 40 8.31 -17.03 3.53
C GLN A 40 6.94 -17.57 3.11
N GLU A 41 6.55 -18.74 3.63
CA GLU A 41 5.22 -19.32 3.39
C GLU A 41 4.11 -18.38 3.86
N GLN A 42 4.26 -17.81 5.05
CA GLN A 42 3.34 -16.82 5.60
C GLN A 42 3.26 -15.59 4.68
N MET A 43 4.41 -15.02 4.29
CA MET A 43 4.44 -13.85 3.41
C MET A 43 3.81 -14.10 2.04
N ASP A 44 4.09 -15.25 1.41
CA ASP A 44 3.55 -15.61 0.09
C ASP A 44 2.03 -15.84 0.14
N ALA A 45 1.55 -16.59 1.14
CA ALA A 45 0.13 -16.82 1.34
C ALA A 45 -0.62 -15.51 1.62
N TRP A 46 -0.10 -14.69 2.54
CA TRP A 46 -0.75 -13.44 2.93
C TRP A 46 -0.73 -12.38 1.84
N LEU A 47 0.28 -12.38 0.96
CA LEU A 47 0.36 -11.41 -0.14
C LEU A 47 -0.86 -11.51 -1.07
N THR A 48 -1.41 -12.69 -1.28
CA THR A 48 -2.52 -12.89 -2.24
C THR A 48 -3.89 -13.04 -1.58
N SER A 49 -3.94 -13.28 -0.27
CA SER A 49 -5.18 -13.57 0.45
C SER A 49 -5.54 -12.55 1.54
N SER A 50 -4.59 -11.73 2.00
CA SER A 50 -4.81 -10.68 3.00
C SER A 50 -4.95 -9.27 2.38
N PRO A 51 -5.60 -8.32 3.05
CA PRO A 51 -5.73 -6.94 2.57
C PRO A 51 -4.44 -6.12 2.70
N PHE A 52 -3.41 -6.65 3.36
CA PHE A 52 -2.21 -5.91 3.75
C PHE A 52 -1.26 -5.65 2.58
N TRP A 53 -0.78 -4.42 2.47
CA TRP A 53 0.40 -4.04 1.69
C TRP A 53 1.63 -3.82 2.56
N GLY A 54 1.42 -3.36 3.79
CA GLY A 54 2.50 -3.06 4.73
C GLY A 54 2.81 -4.19 5.69
N ALA A 55 4.09 -4.35 6.03
CA ALA A 55 4.57 -5.24 7.07
C ALA A 55 5.61 -4.51 7.93
N GLY A 56 5.31 -4.28 9.20
CA GLY A 56 6.26 -3.82 10.20
C GLY A 56 7.28 -4.89 10.52
N ILE A 57 8.55 -4.51 10.54
CA ILE A 57 9.67 -5.40 10.84
C ILE A 57 10.55 -4.76 11.90
N TYR A 58 10.70 -5.44 13.04
CA TYR A 58 11.61 -5.03 14.09
C TYR A 58 13.04 -5.31 13.65
N ILE A 59 13.79 -4.25 13.32
CA ILE A 59 15.14 -4.38 12.76
C ILE A 59 16.23 -4.36 13.83
N GLY A 60 15.94 -3.87 15.05
CA GLY A 60 16.87 -3.87 16.17
C GLY A 60 16.46 -2.91 17.29
N GLY A 61 17.45 -2.51 18.09
CA GLY A 61 17.28 -1.67 19.29
C GLY A 61 17.38 -2.48 20.59
N SER A 62 17.79 -1.82 21.68
CA SER A 62 18.06 -2.46 22.97
C SER A 62 16.83 -3.11 23.60
N MET A 63 15.63 -2.63 23.28
CA MET A 63 14.34 -3.11 23.80
C MET A 63 13.57 -3.96 22.79
N ALA A 64 14.18 -4.36 21.66
CA ALA A 64 13.52 -5.28 20.72
C ALA A 64 13.10 -6.57 21.44
N SER A 65 11.99 -7.20 21.04
CA SER A 65 11.41 -8.32 21.81
C SER A 65 11.63 -9.70 21.17
N CYS A 66 12.08 -9.76 19.90
CA CYS A 66 12.29 -11.00 19.18
C CYS A 66 13.75 -11.49 19.26
N TRP A 67 14.24 -11.69 20.48
CA TRP A 67 15.56 -12.31 20.73
C TRP A 67 15.46 -13.82 20.87
N PRO A 68 16.50 -14.58 20.46
CA PRO A 68 16.58 -16.00 20.76
C PRO A 68 16.57 -16.24 22.28
N THR A 69 15.71 -17.13 22.73
CA THR A 69 15.65 -17.65 24.10
C THR A 69 15.74 -19.18 24.07
N ALA A 70 15.69 -19.84 25.23
CA ALA A 70 15.67 -21.30 25.29
C ALA A 70 14.45 -21.93 24.57
N THR A 71 13.35 -21.18 24.43
CA THR A 71 12.08 -21.68 23.87
C THR A 71 11.60 -20.92 22.65
N ASP A 72 12.30 -19.85 22.26
CA ASP A 72 11.94 -18.99 21.14
C ASP A 72 13.17 -18.80 20.28
N ALA A 73 13.09 -19.16 19.01
CA ALA A 73 14.25 -19.06 18.13
C ALA A 73 14.55 -17.60 17.70
N GLY A 74 13.70 -16.64 18.10
CA GLY A 74 13.89 -15.22 17.86
C GLY A 74 13.76 -14.85 16.37
N GLN A 75 14.47 -13.80 15.97
CA GLN A 75 14.37 -13.18 14.65
C GLN A 75 15.06 -14.01 13.55
N GLN A 76 14.58 -15.22 13.26
CA GLN A 76 15.26 -16.16 12.35
C GLN A 76 15.17 -15.80 10.86
N HIS A 77 14.15 -15.04 10.45
CA HIS A 77 13.83 -14.85 9.04
C HIS A 77 14.28 -13.50 8.48
N LEU A 78 14.69 -12.55 9.32
CA LEU A 78 15.02 -11.20 8.86
C LEU A 78 16.49 -11.08 8.47
N ASP A 79 16.74 -11.25 7.18
CA ASP A 79 18.01 -10.96 6.53
C ASP A 79 17.80 -10.15 5.22
N ALA A 80 18.90 -9.78 4.57
CA ALA A 80 18.87 -9.02 3.32
C ALA A 80 18.16 -9.78 2.17
N THR A 81 18.23 -11.12 2.16
CA THR A 81 17.57 -11.94 1.14
C THR A 81 16.05 -11.90 1.32
N TRP A 82 15.58 -12.05 2.56
CA TRP A 82 14.17 -11.95 2.91
C TRP A 82 13.64 -10.55 2.58
N VAL A 83 14.35 -9.49 2.97
CA VAL A 83 13.96 -8.10 2.66
C VAL A 83 13.87 -7.87 1.15
N ALA A 84 14.89 -8.30 0.40
CA ALA A 84 14.88 -8.18 -1.05
C ALA A 84 13.69 -8.92 -1.68
N ARG A 85 13.40 -10.14 -1.22
CA ARG A 85 12.26 -10.93 -1.70
C ARG A 85 10.93 -10.26 -1.41
N GLN A 86 10.69 -9.76 -0.19
CA GLN A 86 9.41 -9.13 0.13
C GLN A 86 9.20 -7.84 -0.66
N ARG A 87 10.25 -7.01 -0.79
CA ARG A 87 10.19 -5.79 -1.59
C ARG A 87 9.94 -6.10 -3.07
N ALA A 88 10.59 -7.11 -3.63
CA ALA A 88 10.37 -7.54 -5.01
C ALA A 88 8.94 -8.08 -5.23
N ALA A 89 8.36 -8.73 -4.22
CA ALA A 89 6.97 -9.20 -4.24
C ALA A 89 5.93 -8.06 -4.09
N GLY A 90 6.37 -6.86 -3.71
CA GLY A 90 5.52 -5.66 -3.60
C GLY A 90 5.10 -5.31 -2.17
N TRP A 91 5.65 -5.97 -1.14
CA TRP A 91 5.44 -5.56 0.25
C TRP A 91 6.08 -4.19 0.53
N ARG A 92 5.38 -3.36 1.31
CA ARG A 92 5.90 -2.14 1.92
C ARG A 92 6.42 -2.49 3.32
N LEU A 93 7.72 -2.54 3.49
CA LEU A 93 8.31 -2.84 4.80
C LEU A 93 8.40 -1.55 5.63
N LEU A 94 7.97 -1.61 6.89
CA LEU A 94 8.06 -0.52 7.87
C LEU A 94 9.12 -0.92 8.92
N PRO A 95 10.38 -0.50 8.80
CA PRO A 95 11.43 -0.89 9.72
C PRO A 95 11.32 -0.16 11.07
N ILE A 96 11.18 -0.94 12.14
CA ILE A 96 10.95 -0.47 13.51
C ILE A 96 12.22 -0.69 14.33
N TRP A 97 12.61 0.34 15.08
CA TRP A 97 13.75 0.32 15.98
C TRP A 97 13.29 0.58 17.42
N VAL A 98 13.49 -0.40 18.31
CA VAL A 98 12.98 -0.35 19.69
C VAL A 98 14.15 -0.11 20.65
N GLY A 99 14.45 1.16 20.91
CA GLY A 99 15.60 1.59 21.71
C GLY A 99 15.24 1.93 23.17
N PRO A 100 16.05 2.78 23.83
CA PRO A 100 15.74 3.35 25.14
C PRO A 100 14.33 3.95 25.24
N GLN A 101 13.64 3.69 26.34
CA GLN A 101 12.29 4.19 26.59
C GLN A 101 12.29 5.44 27.47
N ALA A 102 11.16 6.13 27.56
CA ALA A 102 11.06 7.36 28.35
C ALA A 102 11.44 7.13 29.82
N ALA A 103 12.22 8.06 30.39
CA ALA A 103 12.87 7.94 31.70
C ALA A 103 11.92 7.56 32.86
N CYS A 104 10.65 7.97 32.77
CA CYS A 104 9.64 7.76 33.80
C CYS A 104 8.89 6.42 33.66
N GLN A 105 9.29 5.53 32.75
CA GLN A 105 8.72 4.20 32.61
C GLN A 105 9.62 3.14 33.27
N SER A 106 9.31 2.76 34.51
CA SER A 106 10.11 1.82 35.29
C SER A 106 10.12 0.36 34.80
N GLY A 107 9.36 0.03 33.75
CA GLY A 107 9.23 -1.33 33.20
C GLY A 107 10.30 -1.71 32.17
N TYR A 108 11.14 -0.77 31.74
CA TYR A 108 12.12 -0.97 30.67
C TYR A 108 13.55 -0.97 31.20
N GLY A 109 14.40 -1.80 30.59
CA GLY A 109 15.79 -1.99 31.00
C GLY A 109 16.78 -0.97 30.44
N ASP A 110 16.37 -0.16 29.45
CA ASP A 110 17.16 0.92 28.86
C ASP A 110 16.28 2.15 28.79
N LEU A 111 16.74 3.25 29.38
CA LEU A 111 15.96 4.47 29.60
C LEU A 111 16.72 5.68 29.05
N ILE A 112 15.97 6.62 28.49
CA ILE A 112 16.48 7.92 28.07
C ILE A 112 16.92 8.70 29.31
N ASP A 113 18.09 9.33 29.26
CA ASP A 113 18.62 10.14 30.35
C ASP A 113 17.76 11.41 30.55
N PRO A 114 17.12 11.58 31.72
CA PRO A 114 16.30 12.75 32.02
C PRO A 114 17.10 13.97 32.49
N ASP A 115 18.43 13.92 32.57
CA ASP A 115 19.24 15.04 33.07
C ASP A 115 19.06 16.29 32.18
N PRO A 116 18.56 17.42 32.73
CA PRO A 116 18.39 18.66 31.98
C PRO A 116 19.71 19.36 31.64
N ALA A 117 20.86 18.85 32.10
CA ALA A 117 22.18 19.39 31.80
C ALA A 117 22.37 19.65 30.29
N ALA A 118 22.87 20.86 29.99
CA ALA A 118 23.10 21.34 28.62
C ALA A 118 21.87 21.16 27.70
N ASP A 119 20.66 21.39 28.22
CA ASP A 119 19.39 21.22 27.51
C ASP A 119 19.20 19.78 27.00
N TYR A 120 19.32 18.83 27.93
CA TYR A 120 19.17 17.38 27.70
C TYR A 120 20.12 16.87 26.60
N ALA A 121 21.38 17.34 26.59
CA ALA A 121 22.35 16.98 25.56
C ALA A 121 22.63 15.47 25.48
N ALA A 122 22.58 14.76 26.62
CA ALA A 122 22.73 13.31 26.68
C ALA A 122 21.61 12.59 25.92
N ALA A 123 20.37 13.06 26.05
CA ALA A 123 19.22 12.52 25.34
C ALA A 123 19.33 12.75 23.81
N ASP A 124 19.71 13.96 23.37
CA ASP A 124 19.96 14.25 21.94
C ASP A 124 21.04 13.33 21.36
N ALA A 125 22.19 13.24 22.05
CA ALA A 125 23.30 12.41 21.62
C ALA A 125 22.91 10.92 21.54
N ARG A 126 22.10 10.43 22.49
CA ARG A 126 21.60 9.06 22.46
C ARG A 126 20.65 8.85 21.28
N GLY A 127 19.73 9.78 21.00
CA GLY A 127 18.84 9.71 19.83
C GLY A 127 19.60 9.62 18.51
N ARG A 128 20.67 10.42 18.36
CA ARG A 128 21.57 10.35 17.18
C ARG A 128 22.29 9.01 17.07
N ALA A 129 22.76 8.47 18.19
CA ALA A 129 23.45 7.17 18.21
C ALA A 129 22.50 6.03 17.81
N GLU A 130 21.27 6.02 18.33
CA GLU A 130 20.24 5.04 17.95
C GLU A 130 19.91 5.15 16.45
N ALA A 131 19.77 6.36 15.90
CA ALA A 131 19.53 6.56 14.47
C ALA A 131 20.68 6.03 13.60
N ALA A 132 21.93 6.26 14.00
CA ALA A 132 23.10 5.73 13.31
C ALA A 132 23.14 4.19 13.33
N ALA A 133 22.81 3.57 14.47
CA ALA A 133 22.72 2.13 14.60
C ALA A 133 21.58 1.55 13.74
N ALA A 134 20.40 2.16 13.77
CA ALA A 134 19.25 1.76 12.98
C ALA A 134 19.52 1.86 11.48
N VAL A 135 20.18 2.92 11.01
CA VAL A 135 20.56 3.07 9.60
C VAL A 135 21.63 2.05 9.20
N THR A 136 22.61 1.79 10.05
CA THR A 136 23.61 0.75 9.79
C THR A 136 22.91 -0.59 9.56
N ARG A 137 21.99 -0.96 10.46
CA ARG A 137 21.20 -2.17 10.32
C ARG A 137 20.27 -2.17 9.11
N ALA A 138 19.64 -1.04 8.80
CA ALA A 138 18.80 -0.90 7.62
C ALA A 138 19.60 -1.11 6.32
N ARG A 139 20.82 -0.58 6.24
CA ARG A 139 21.74 -0.77 5.11
C ARG A 139 22.19 -2.22 4.98
N GLU A 140 22.52 -2.90 6.08
CA GLU A 140 22.83 -4.35 6.08
C GLU A 140 21.67 -5.19 5.53
N LEU A 141 20.44 -4.82 5.86
CA LEU A 141 19.22 -5.46 5.36
C LEU A 141 18.88 -5.06 3.91
N GLY A 142 19.63 -4.15 3.29
CA GLY A 142 19.39 -3.69 1.92
C GLY A 142 18.19 -2.76 1.77
N LEU A 143 17.78 -2.07 2.84
CA LEU A 143 16.77 -1.01 2.75
C LEU A 143 17.39 0.23 2.07
N PRO A 144 16.71 0.80 1.05
CA PRO A 144 17.27 1.91 0.29
C PRO A 144 17.28 3.21 1.09
N ALA A 145 18.19 4.11 0.73
CA ALA A 145 18.14 5.50 1.16
C ALA A 145 16.77 6.13 0.82
N GLY A 146 16.30 7.03 1.69
CA GLY A 146 14.97 7.62 1.64
C GLY A 146 13.85 6.76 2.25
N SER A 147 14.15 5.56 2.74
CA SER A 147 13.19 4.79 3.55
C SER A 147 12.91 5.49 4.88
N THR A 148 11.69 5.37 5.38
CA THR A 148 11.36 5.78 6.76
C THR A 148 11.82 4.71 7.74
N VAL A 149 12.52 5.12 8.81
CA VAL A 149 12.82 4.27 9.98
C VAL A 149 12.02 4.77 11.16
N TRP A 150 11.29 3.86 11.80
CA TRP A 150 10.35 4.17 12.87
C TRP A 150 10.99 3.92 14.23
N TYR A 151 11.20 4.98 15.02
CA TYR A 151 11.58 4.81 16.41
C TYR A 151 10.35 4.38 17.22
N ASP A 152 10.47 3.30 17.97
CA ASP A 152 9.44 2.82 18.88
C ASP A 152 9.68 3.42 20.28
N LEU A 153 8.92 4.48 20.58
CA LEU A 153 8.82 5.05 21.92
C LEU A 153 7.48 4.65 22.52
N GLU A 154 7.51 3.63 23.35
CA GLU A 154 6.35 3.03 23.97
C GLU A 154 5.51 4.04 24.73
N GLY A 155 4.19 3.88 24.62
CA GLY A 155 3.22 4.78 25.23
C GLY A 155 3.18 4.66 26.77
N GLY A 156 2.39 5.52 27.40
CA GLY A 156 2.11 5.42 28.84
C GLY A 156 3.17 6.05 29.75
N PHE A 157 4.14 6.79 29.20
CA PHE A 157 4.98 7.67 30.02
C PHE A 157 4.21 8.92 30.45
N ASP A 158 4.59 9.45 31.61
CA ASP A 158 4.03 10.67 32.15
C ASP A 158 4.50 11.89 31.35
N VAL A 159 3.64 12.36 30.44
CA VAL A 159 3.87 13.57 29.66
C VAL A 159 3.78 14.86 30.49
N THR A 160 3.32 14.80 31.74
CA THR A 160 3.27 15.99 32.61
C THR A 160 4.59 16.25 33.31
N SER A 161 5.42 15.22 33.51
CA SER A 161 6.80 15.34 33.99
C SER A 161 7.68 16.08 32.97
N ASP A 162 8.22 17.23 33.36
CA ASP A 162 9.03 18.07 32.48
C ASP A 162 10.28 17.34 31.98
N ASP A 163 11.05 16.72 32.88
CA ASP A 163 12.29 16.03 32.50
C ASP A 163 12.03 14.76 31.68
N CYS A 164 10.97 14.01 31.99
CA CYS A 164 10.61 12.84 31.18
C CYS A 164 10.16 13.25 29.77
N ARG A 165 9.27 14.26 29.67
CA ARG A 165 8.76 14.76 28.40
C ARG A 165 9.86 15.41 27.56
N ARG A 166 10.63 16.33 28.15
CA ARG A 166 11.63 17.12 27.41
C ARG A 166 12.83 16.28 26.98
N SER A 167 13.29 15.34 27.80
CA SER A 167 14.34 14.40 27.39
C SER A 167 13.86 13.50 26.26
N ALA A 168 12.64 12.97 26.31
CA ALA A 168 12.06 12.18 25.21
C ALA A 168 11.95 12.99 23.90
N LEU A 169 11.45 14.24 23.96
CA LEU A 169 11.38 15.11 22.78
C LEU A 169 12.77 15.45 22.23
N ARG A 170 13.75 15.69 23.11
CA ARG A 170 15.13 15.98 22.71
C ARG A 170 15.80 14.77 22.06
N PHE A 171 15.58 13.58 22.62
CA PHE A 171 15.98 12.32 22.04
C PHE A 171 15.39 12.12 20.63
N LEU A 172 14.08 12.30 20.46
CA LEU A 172 13.41 12.14 19.16
C LEU A 172 13.85 13.20 18.13
N SER A 173 14.21 14.40 18.60
CA SER A 173 14.84 15.44 17.78
C SER A 173 16.22 14.99 17.27
N GLY A 174 17.07 14.45 18.15
CA GLY A 174 18.38 13.90 17.77
C GLY A 174 18.25 12.73 16.78
N TRP A 175 17.31 11.82 17.02
CA TRP A 175 16.95 10.73 16.11
C TRP A 175 16.58 11.24 14.72
N THR A 176 15.67 12.21 14.65
CA THR A 176 15.19 12.80 13.39
C THR A 176 16.32 13.45 12.60
N LEU A 177 17.10 14.32 13.24
CA LEU A 177 18.20 15.03 12.59
C LEU A 177 19.23 14.04 12.03
N ALA A 178 19.63 13.04 12.82
CA ALA A 178 20.59 12.04 12.37
C ALA A 178 20.09 11.18 11.22
N LEU A 179 18.81 10.78 11.21
CA LEU A 179 18.23 10.05 10.07
C LEU A 179 18.29 10.89 8.79
N HIS A 180 17.92 12.17 8.87
CA HIS A 180 18.00 13.08 7.73
C HIS A 180 19.43 13.23 7.22
N ASP A 181 20.41 13.45 8.12
CA ASP A 181 21.84 13.53 7.77
C ASP A 181 22.35 12.25 7.09
N LEU A 182 21.78 11.10 7.46
CA LEU A 182 22.13 9.78 6.91
C LEU A 182 21.35 9.41 5.64
N GLY A 183 20.46 10.28 5.17
CA GLY A 183 19.66 10.11 3.96
C GLY A 183 18.44 9.20 4.13
N PHE A 184 17.90 9.08 5.33
CA PHE A 184 16.66 8.37 5.67
C PHE A 184 15.59 9.34 6.16
N ARG A 185 14.33 8.89 6.20
CA ARG A 185 13.21 9.64 6.78
C ARG A 185 12.97 9.20 8.22
N SER A 186 12.56 10.14 9.06
CA SER A 186 12.23 9.91 10.46
C SER A 186 10.75 9.55 10.62
N GLY A 187 10.50 8.37 11.16
CA GLY A 187 9.21 7.96 11.67
C GLY A 187 9.26 7.81 13.20
N VAL A 188 8.15 8.09 13.88
CA VAL A 188 8.01 7.82 15.32
C VAL A 188 6.73 7.05 15.57
N TYR A 189 6.86 5.88 16.21
CA TYR A 189 5.78 5.15 16.84
C TYR A 189 5.63 5.56 18.30
N SER A 190 4.39 5.83 18.74
CA SER A 190 4.02 5.96 20.15
C SER A 190 2.50 5.94 20.33
N SER A 191 2.01 5.92 21.56
CA SER A 191 0.58 6.09 21.80
C SER A 191 0.09 7.49 21.46
N ILE A 192 -1.15 7.58 20.97
CA ILE A 192 -1.78 8.84 20.58
C ILE A 192 -1.79 9.87 21.72
N SER A 193 -1.91 9.42 22.97
CA SER A 193 -2.01 10.28 24.16
C SER A 193 -0.67 10.56 24.86
N ALA A 194 0.44 9.98 24.39
CA ALA A 194 1.77 10.18 24.97
C ALA A 194 2.73 10.81 23.96
N GLY A 195 3.60 10.03 23.30
CA GLY A 195 4.64 10.56 22.43
C GLY A 195 4.10 11.37 21.26
N ILE A 196 3.02 10.92 20.61
CA ILE A 196 2.45 11.65 19.47
C ILE A 196 1.80 12.98 19.93
N HIS A 197 1.10 12.96 21.07
CA HIS A 197 0.57 14.17 21.69
C HIS A 197 1.68 15.15 22.11
N ALA A 198 2.77 14.65 22.69
CA ALA A 198 3.89 15.47 23.14
C ALA A 198 4.60 16.14 21.95
N LEU A 199 4.84 15.40 20.86
CA LEU A 199 5.39 15.96 19.62
C LEU A 199 4.47 17.04 19.04
N ASP A 200 3.16 16.75 18.95
CA ASP A 200 2.17 17.71 18.45
C ASP A 200 2.14 19.00 19.27
N ASN A 201 2.07 18.88 20.59
CA ASN A 201 2.06 20.03 21.49
C ASN A 201 3.36 20.84 21.39
N ALA A 202 4.52 20.17 21.31
CA ALA A 202 5.81 20.86 21.23
C ALA A 202 5.94 21.65 19.93
N ASP A 203 5.55 21.07 18.80
CA ASP A 203 5.51 21.75 17.50
C ASP A 203 4.56 22.96 17.52
N HIS A 204 3.43 22.84 18.22
CA HIS A 204 2.46 23.94 18.31
C HIS A 204 2.92 25.08 19.22
N LEU A 205 3.33 24.74 20.44
CA LEU A 205 3.58 25.69 21.51
C LEU A 205 4.99 26.29 21.45
N SER A 206 5.93 25.60 20.81
CA SER A 206 7.31 26.05 20.69
C SER A 206 7.92 25.64 19.33
N PRO A 207 7.35 26.13 18.19
CA PRO A 207 7.77 25.73 16.86
C PRO A 207 9.28 25.89 16.65
N GLY A 208 9.93 24.86 16.09
CA GLY A 208 11.37 24.85 15.81
C GLY A 208 12.27 24.52 17.02
N SER A 209 11.72 24.32 18.21
CA SER A 209 12.53 23.91 19.39
C SER A 209 13.01 22.46 19.30
N TYR A 210 12.29 21.62 18.54
CA TYR A 210 12.61 20.22 18.30
C TYR A 210 12.45 19.93 16.81
N ALA A 211 13.29 19.04 16.27
CA ALA A 211 13.08 18.50 14.94
C ALA A 211 11.92 17.49 14.98
N MET A 212 10.89 17.74 14.17
CA MET A 212 9.72 16.86 14.08
C MET A 212 9.97 15.69 13.12
N PRO A 213 9.45 14.49 13.41
CA PRO A 213 9.53 13.38 12.47
C PRO A 213 8.75 13.68 11.20
N ASP A 214 9.14 13.06 10.08
CA ASP A 214 8.44 13.18 8.80
C ASP A 214 7.07 12.49 8.84
N GLN A 215 6.97 11.41 9.60
CA GLN A 215 5.78 10.56 9.69
C GLN A 215 5.54 10.08 11.13
N VAL A 216 4.28 9.83 11.48
CA VAL A 216 3.91 9.31 12.80
C VAL A 216 3.14 8.01 12.70
N TRP A 217 3.44 7.06 13.59
CA TRP A 217 2.71 5.83 13.76
C TRP A 217 2.05 5.86 15.13
N TYR A 218 0.77 6.17 15.19
CA TYR A 218 0.07 6.33 16.46
C TYR A 218 -0.66 5.05 16.85
N ALA A 219 -0.43 4.58 18.08
CA ALA A 219 -1.21 3.53 18.69
C ALA A 219 -2.50 4.10 19.29
N TRP A 220 -3.64 3.60 18.81
CA TRP A 220 -4.97 3.90 19.33
C TRP A 220 -5.92 2.74 19.00
N ASP A 221 -6.00 1.75 19.90
CA ASP A 221 -6.83 0.55 19.71
C ASP A 221 -8.34 0.88 19.77
N ASN A 222 -8.87 1.40 18.66
CA ASN A 222 -10.25 1.84 18.51
C ASN A 222 -11.03 0.99 17.49
N ALA A 223 -10.39 -0.06 16.95
CA ALA A 223 -10.90 -0.96 15.93
C ALA A 223 -11.29 -0.29 14.57
N ARG A 224 -10.80 0.92 14.30
CA ARG A 224 -11.08 1.66 13.06
C ARG A 224 -9.86 1.69 12.13
N ALA A 225 -10.01 1.05 10.98
CA ALA A 225 -8.99 1.02 9.95
C ALA A 225 -9.03 2.29 9.07
N ASP A 226 -8.58 3.40 9.63
CA ASP A 226 -8.43 4.70 8.98
C ASP A 226 -7.17 5.41 9.51
N ALA A 227 -6.84 6.58 8.96
CA ALA A 227 -5.76 7.45 9.43
C ALA A 227 -6.31 8.69 10.16
N ASP A 228 -7.56 8.62 10.63
CA ASP A 228 -8.19 9.69 11.38
C ASP A 228 -7.64 9.69 12.80
N ILE A 229 -7.31 10.89 13.28
CA ILE A 229 -6.72 11.09 14.60
C ILE A 229 -7.67 11.86 15.50
N ASP A 230 -7.74 11.49 16.77
CA ASP A 230 -8.63 12.16 17.73
C ASP A 230 -8.10 13.56 18.06
N PRO A 231 -8.85 14.64 17.70
CA PRO A 231 -8.40 16.01 17.91
C PRO A 231 -8.29 16.40 19.39
N ARG A 232 -8.77 15.57 20.33
CA ARG A 232 -8.52 15.77 21.76
C ARG A 232 -7.05 15.59 22.13
N TRP A 233 -6.30 14.84 21.33
CA TRP A 233 -4.89 14.56 21.56
C TRP A 233 -4.01 15.22 20.51
N VAL A 234 -4.34 15.12 19.23
CA VAL A 234 -3.45 15.59 18.16
C VAL A 234 -4.26 16.40 17.18
N ARG A 235 -3.78 17.61 16.85
CA ARG A 235 -4.46 18.49 15.90
C ARG A 235 -4.66 17.76 14.57
N ALA A 236 -5.86 17.87 13.99
CA ALA A 236 -6.24 17.11 12.79
C ALA A 236 -5.33 17.40 11.57
N ALA A 237 -4.69 18.57 11.51
CA ALA A 237 -3.77 18.94 10.44
C ALA A 237 -2.37 18.32 10.58
N SER A 238 -1.93 17.99 11.80
CA SER A 238 -0.56 17.54 12.08
C SER A 238 -0.29 16.18 11.45
N TRP A 239 0.74 16.09 10.61
CA TRP A 239 1.07 14.90 9.81
C TRP A 239 -0.10 14.37 8.94
N SER A 240 -1.05 15.22 8.52
CA SER A 240 -2.10 14.77 7.59
C SER A 240 -1.46 14.21 6.30
N GLY A 241 -1.82 12.97 5.94
CA GLY A 241 -1.22 12.26 4.80
C GLY A 241 0.12 11.57 5.09
N GLU A 242 0.59 11.58 6.34
CA GLU A 242 1.88 11.03 6.78
C GLU A 242 1.72 10.22 8.08
N ARG A 243 0.68 9.40 8.16
CA ARG A 243 0.33 8.63 9.36
C ARG A 243 0.24 7.12 9.13
N VAL A 244 0.59 6.38 10.16
CA VAL A 244 0.20 4.99 10.37
C VAL A 244 -0.61 4.92 11.67
N HIS A 245 -1.67 4.13 11.68
CA HIS A 245 -2.56 3.95 12.81
C HIS A 245 -2.57 2.49 13.21
N GLN A 246 -2.06 2.16 14.41
CA GLN A 246 -2.24 0.85 15.01
C GLN A 246 -3.60 0.81 15.70
N TYR A 247 -4.56 0.15 15.07
CA TYR A 247 -5.98 0.25 15.43
C TYR A 247 -6.54 -1.00 16.11
N ALA A 248 -5.78 -2.10 16.13
CA ALA A 248 -6.14 -3.33 16.86
C ALA A 248 -4.90 -4.12 17.24
N LEU A 249 -4.77 -4.45 18.53
CA LEU A 249 -3.60 -5.11 19.09
C LEU A 249 -3.80 -6.63 19.24
N HIS A 250 -2.71 -7.37 19.13
CA HIS A 250 -2.55 -8.78 19.46
C HIS A 250 -3.62 -9.69 18.83
N THR A 251 -3.93 -9.44 17.57
CA THR A 251 -4.99 -10.17 16.85
C THR A 251 -4.43 -11.37 16.10
N THR A 252 -4.96 -12.56 16.34
CA THR A 252 -4.71 -13.71 15.47
C THR A 252 -5.54 -13.58 14.20
N ALA A 253 -4.89 -13.57 13.04
CA ALA A 253 -5.55 -13.59 11.74
C ALA A 253 -5.05 -14.78 10.92
N ALA A 254 -5.90 -15.32 10.06
CA ALA A 254 -5.54 -16.38 9.13
C ALA A 254 -5.93 -15.98 7.71
N TYR A 255 -4.96 -16.05 6.80
CA TYR A 255 -5.13 -15.72 5.39
C TYR A 255 -4.47 -16.81 4.56
N GLY A 256 -5.20 -17.35 3.56
CA GLY A 256 -4.70 -18.46 2.75
C GLY A 256 -4.45 -19.74 3.56
N GLY A 257 -5.18 -19.93 4.68
CA GLY A 257 -4.99 -21.06 5.59
C GLY A 257 -3.83 -20.91 6.58
N VAL A 258 -3.05 -19.82 6.51
CA VAL A 258 -1.87 -19.61 7.36
C VAL A 258 -2.14 -18.53 8.40
N ALA A 259 -1.91 -18.85 9.67
CA ALA A 259 -2.15 -17.94 10.80
C ALA A 259 -0.90 -17.12 11.20
N LEU A 260 -1.13 -15.89 11.65
CA LEU A 260 -0.17 -15.04 12.36
C LEU A 260 -0.90 -14.28 13.48
N THR A 261 -0.20 -14.05 14.59
CA THR A 261 -0.58 -13.02 15.56
C THR A 261 0.06 -11.71 15.14
N ILE A 262 -0.77 -10.69 14.97
CA ILE A 262 -0.38 -9.39 14.42
C ILE A 262 -1.04 -8.25 15.19
N ASP A 263 -0.40 -7.10 15.15
CA ASP A 263 -1.07 -5.82 15.32
C ASP A 263 -1.53 -5.32 13.95
N ARG A 264 -2.74 -4.75 13.90
CA ARG A 264 -3.33 -4.28 12.65
C ARG A 264 -3.14 -2.79 12.52
N ASN A 265 -2.67 -2.41 11.35
CA ASN A 265 -2.30 -1.05 11.04
C ASN A 265 -3.02 -0.54 9.78
N PHE A 266 -3.29 0.76 9.75
CA PHE A 266 -3.75 1.45 8.55
C PHE A 266 -2.80 2.59 8.24
N MET A 267 -2.31 2.65 7.00
CA MET A 267 -1.33 3.61 6.54
C MET A 267 -1.98 4.64 5.62
N GLU A 268 -1.63 5.90 5.79
CA GLU A 268 -1.75 6.96 4.80
C GLU A 268 -0.41 7.69 4.75
N LEU A 269 0.42 7.37 3.75
CA LEU A 269 1.79 7.89 3.63
C LEU A 269 1.97 8.62 2.30
N ASP A 270 2.81 9.65 2.29
CA ASP A 270 3.11 10.51 1.14
C ASP A 270 1.85 11.11 0.48
N GLY A 271 0.86 11.46 1.32
CA GLY A 271 -0.41 12.04 0.90
C GLY A 271 -1.39 11.04 0.28
N GLY A 272 -1.19 9.74 0.54
CA GLY A 272 -2.15 8.67 0.29
C GLY A 272 -2.36 8.27 -1.16
N SER A 273 -3.21 7.27 -1.37
CA SER A 273 -3.58 6.78 -2.70
C SER A 273 -4.53 7.75 -3.40
N ARG A 274 -4.08 8.38 -4.50
CA ARG A 274 -4.84 9.43 -5.18
C ARG A 274 -5.50 8.96 -6.49
N PRO A 275 -6.70 9.50 -6.80
CA PRO A 275 -7.33 9.32 -8.11
C PRO A 275 -6.41 9.66 -9.26
N ILE A 276 -6.51 8.88 -10.35
CA ILE A 276 -5.78 9.20 -11.56
C ILE A 276 -6.61 10.05 -12.50
N ARG A 277 -5.94 10.85 -13.32
CA ARG A 277 -6.59 11.50 -14.47
C ARG A 277 -7.04 10.42 -15.45
N VAL A 278 -8.36 10.24 -15.59
CA VAL A 278 -8.93 9.26 -16.52
C VAL A 278 -8.49 9.61 -17.95
N PRO A 279 -7.78 8.70 -18.65
CA PRO A 279 -7.33 8.96 -20.02
C PRO A 279 -8.51 9.18 -20.96
N ARG A 280 -8.43 10.22 -21.80
CA ARG A 280 -9.40 10.43 -22.88
C ARG A 280 -9.13 9.40 -23.96
N GLN A 281 -10.12 8.55 -24.25
CA GLN A 281 -10.05 7.59 -25.35
C GLN A 281 -10.97 8.03 -26.48
N CYS A 282 -10.58 7.69 -27.71
CA CYS A 282 -11.45 7.83 -28.88
C CYS A 282 -12.05 9.25 -29.04
N GLY A 283 -11.22 10.29 -28.96
CA GLY A 283 -11.68 11.68 -29.10
C GLY A 283 -12.55 12.18 -27.94
N GLY A 284 -12.33 11.68 -26.71
CA GLY A 284 -13.10 12.10 -25.53
C GLY A 284 -14.39 11.32 -25.30
N THR A 285 -14.50 10.12 -25.86
CA THR A 285 -15.65 9.24 -25.63
C THR A 285 -15.73 8.89 -24.14
N ARG A 286 -16.87 9.23 -23.52
CA ARG A 286 -17.16 8.82 -22.14
C ARG A 286 -17.31 7.31 -22.07
N LEU A 287 -16.53 6.68 -21.19
CA LEU A 287 -16.65 5.25 -20.90
C LEU A 287 -17.40 4.99 -19.60
N ASP A 288 -17.37 5.94 -18.65
CA ASP A 288 -17.88 5.72 -17.29
C ASP A 288 -19.38 5.96 -17.18
N PHE A 289 -20.16 4.89 -17.25
CA PHE A 289 -21.60 4.91 -17.06
C PHE A 289 -22.01 4.27 -15.72
N PRO A 290 -23.12 4.72 -15.08
CA PRO A 290 -23.64 4.06 -13.88
C PRO A 290 -24.13 2.63 -14.14
N ARG A 291 -24.52 2.32 -15.38
CA ARG A 291 -25.03 1.01 -15.81
C ARG A 291 -24.69 0.75 -17.28
N TYR A 292 -24.39 -0.50 -17.60
CA TYR A 292 -24.16 -1.01 -18.95
C TYR A 292 -25.30 -1.96 -19.34
N SER A 293 -26.35 -1.39 -19.93
CA SER A 293 -27.49 -2.17 -20.44
C SER A 293 -27.11 -2.96 -21.68
N ARG A 294 -27.83 -4.07 -21.94
CA ARG A 294 -27.68 -4.85 -23.16
C ARG A 294 -27.89 -3.98 -24.40
N LEU A 295 -26.90 -3.94 -25.29
CA LEU A 295 -27.02 -3.30 -26.60
C LEU A 295 -27.19 -4.34 -27.71
N ARG A 296 -27.95 -3.96 -28.74
CA ARG A 296 -28.31 -4.78 -29.90
C ARG A 296 -28.55 -3.90 -31.13
N ASN A 297 -28.72 -4.50 -32.31
CA ASN A 297 -29.11 -3.78 -33.53
C ASN A 297 -30.26 -2.79 -33.27
N GLY A 298 -30.09 -1.56 -33.77
CA GLY A 298 -31.02 -0.45 -33.56
C GLY A 298 -30.81 0.35 -32.27
N SER A 299 -29.95 -0.11 -31.35
CA SER A 299 -29.57 0.69 -30.18
C SER A 299 -28.77 1.93 -30.62
N THR A 300 -28.98 3.06 -29.96
CA THR A 300 -28.25 4.31 -30.23
C THR A 300 -27.74 4.98 -28.95
N GLY A 301 -26.86 5.96 -29.11
CA GLY A 301 -26.46 6.88 -28.05
C GLY A 301 -25.09 6.59 -27.41
N PRO A 302 -24.75 7.28 -26.31
CA PRO A 302 -23.38 7.34 -25.80
C PRO A 302 -22.75 5.98 -25.46
N ARG A 303 -23.54 5.02 -24.97
CA ARG A 303 -23.04 3.66 -24.67
C ARG A 303 -22.67 2.88 -25.92
N VAL A 304 -23.36 3.10 -27.04
CA VAL A 304 -23.00 2.49 -28.32
C VAL A 304 -21.67 3.06 -28.81
N ARG A 305 -21.47 4.39 -28.68
CA ARG A 305 -20.19 5.02 -29.00
C ARG A 305 -19.04 4.49 -28.14
N ALA A 306 -19.29 4.27 -26.86
CA ALA A 306 -18.33 3.64 -25.94
C ALA A 306 -17.99 2.20 -26.37
N LEU A 307 -19.00 1.41 -26.76
CA LEU A 307 -18.79 0.07 -27.29
C LEU A 307 -17.94 0.10 -28.58
N GLN A 308 -18.28 0.96 -29.54
CA GLN A 308 -17.53 1.14 -30.79
C GLN A 308 -16.07 1.53 -30.50
N CYS A 309 -15.84 2.40 -29.52
CA CYS A 309 -14.50 2.78 -29.07
C CYS A 309 -13.69 1.57 -28.57
N LEU A 310 -14.25 0.76 -27.66
CA LEU A 310 -13.58 -0.43 -27.12
C LEU A 310 -13.32 -1.50 -28.19
N LEU A 311 -14.30 -1.75 -29.06
CA LEU A 311 -14.19 -2.73 -30.16
C LEU A 311 -13.13 -2.32 -31.19
N ARG A 312 -12.86 -1.03 -31.37
CA ARG A 312 -11.78 -0.59 -32.27
C ARG A 312 -10.41 -1.03 -31.75
N SER A 313 -10.18 -0.92 -30.44
CA SER A 313 -8.93 -1.38 -29.82
C SER A 313 -8.85 -2.90 -29.65
N GLN A 314 -9.96 -3.58 -29.42
CA GLN A 314 -9.96 -4.99 -28.97
C GLN A 314 -10.54 -5.98 -29.98
N ALA A 315 -11.20 -5.51 -31.04
CA ALA A 315 -11.90 -6.35 -32.01
C ALA A 315 -11.73 -5.87 -33.46
N ARG A 316 -10.71 -5.05 -33.74
CA ARG A 316 -10.39 -4.50 -35.07
C ARG A 316 -11.58 -3.81 -35.76
N TYR A 317 -12.53 -3.25 -35.01
CA TYR A 317 -13.65 -2.51 -35.58
C TYR A 317 -13.16 -1.25 -36.30
N ARG A 318 -13.40 -1.16 -37.61
CA ARG A 318 -12.96 -0.04 -38.48
C ARG A 318 -14.08 0.96 -38.81
N GLY A 319 -15.28 0.75 -38.28
CA GLY A 319 -16.43 1.61 -38.52
C GLY A 319 -16.34 2.96 -37.80
N ARG A 320 -17.27 3.87 -38.12
CA ARG A 320 -17.37 5.19 -37.49
C ARG A 320 -17.90 5.06 -36.07
N LEU A 321 -17.46 5.96 -35.18
CA LEU A 321 -17.99 6.08 -33.81
C LEU A 321 -19.24 6.97 -33.81
N ASP A 322 -20.25 6.57 -34.59
CA ASP A 322 -21.46 7.35 -34.85
C ASP A 322 -22.57 7.15 -33.81
N ALA A 323 -22.32 6.35 -32.78
CA ALA A 323 -23.28 6.00 -31.74
C ALA A 323 -24.50 5.21 -32.24
N ARG A 324 -24.39 4.46 -33.35
CA ARG A 324 -25.44 3.58 -33.88
C ARG A 324 -24.97 2.11 -33.88
N PHE A 325 -25.79 1.23 -33.31
CA PHE A 325 -25.50 -0.20 -33.27
C PHE A 325 -26.12 -0.83 -34.51
N ASP A 326 -25.30 -0.96 -35.55
CA ASP A 326 -25.66 -1.58 -36.82
C ASP A 326 -25.15 -3.03 -36.93
N ARG A 327 -25.31 -3.63 -38.12
CA ARG A 327 -24.84 -4.98 -38.40
C ARG A 327 -23.31 -5.12 -38.30
N ASP A 328 -22.55 -4.04 -38.49
CA ASP A 328 -21.10 -4.07 -38.43
C ASP A 328 -20.62 -4.10 -36.98
N VAL A 329 -21.26 -3.31 -36.12
CA VAL A 329 -21.08 -3.41 -34.66
C VAL A 329 -21.47 -4.80 -34.16
N ALA A 330 -22.60 -5.37 -34.63
CA ALA A 330 -23.01 -6.72 -34.23
C ALA A 330 -21.97 -7.79 -34.61
N ARG A 331 -21.40 -7.71 -35.82
CA ARG A 331 -20.32 -8.61 -36.27
C ARG A 331 -19.05 -8.44 -35.44
N ALA A 332 -18.67 -7.20 -35.13
CA ALA A 332 -17.51 -6.92 -34.28
C ALA A 332 -17.70 -7.47 -32.86
N VAL A 333 -18.89 -7.31 -32.27
CA VAL A 333 -19.23 -7.92 -30.96
C VAL A 333 -19.17 -9.44 -31.03
N ALA A 334 -19.75 -10.07 -32.06
CA ALA A 334 -19.69 -11.52 -32.22
C ALA A 334 -18.26 -12.03 -32.40
N SER A 335 -17.41 -11.28 -33.12
CA SER A 335 -15.99 -11.60 -33.26
C SER A 335 -15.25 -11.51 -31.94
N TYR A 336 -15.48 -10.44 -31.17
CA TYR A 336 -14.92 -10.29 -29.83
C TYR A 336 -15.35 -11.44 -28.91
N GLN A 337 -16.65 -11.76 -28.90
CA GLN A 337 -17.19 -12.86 -28.10
C GLN A 337 -16.52 -14.20 -28.43
N ARG A 338 -16.36 -14.52 -29.73
CA ARG A 338 -15.64 -15.73 -30.15
C ARG A 338 -14.19 -15.75 -29.70
N HIS A 339 -13.49 -14.62 -29.78
CA HIS A 339 -12.07 -14.56 -29.44
C HIS A 339 -11.79 -14.72 -27.94
N HIS A 340 -12.76 -14.37 -27.10
CA HIS A 340 -12.66 -14.44 -25.64
C HIS A 340 -13.56 -15.54 -25.04
N ASP A 341 -13.95 -16.53 -25.84
CA ASP A 341 -14.76 -17.69 -25.43
C ASP A 341 -16.07 -17.33 -24.69
N LEU A 342 -16.65 -16.18 -25.05
CA LEU A 342 -17.95 -15.75 -24.58
C LEU A 342 -19.05 -16.35 -25.46
N ARG A 343 -20.25 -16.49 -24.89
CA ARG A 343 -21.43 -16.86 -25.67
C ARG A 343 -21.67 -15.87 -26.81
N VAL A 344 -21.55 -16.36 -28.04
CA VAL A 344 -21.65 -15.56 -29.26
C VAL A 344 -23.11 -15.18 -29.52
N THR A 345 -23.45 -13.92 -29.29
CA THR A 345 -24.82 -13.41 -29.46
C THR A 345 -24.90 -12.23 -30.41
N GLY A 346 -23.75 -11.61 -30.75
CA GLY A 346 -23.70 -10.34 -31.47
C GLY A 346 -24.31 -9.16 -30.70
N LYS A 347 -24.63 -9.35 -29.42
CA LYS A 347 -25.21 -8.37 -28.50
C LYS A 347 -24.17 -8.06 -27.42
N ALA A 348 -24.00 -6.79 -27.08
CA ALA A 348 -23.15 -6.40 -25.96
C ALA A 348 -23.97 -6.54 -24.66
N ASP A 349 -24.01 -7.76 -24.11
CA ASP A 349 -24.64 -8.04 -22.83
C ASP A 349 -23.66 -7.85 -21.66
N THR A 350 -24.12 -8.14 -20.44
CA THR A 350 -23.32 -8.00 -19.22
C THR A 350 -21.97 -8.71 -19.31
N ALA A 351 -21.92 -9.95 -19.84
CA ALA A 351 -20.67 -10.70 -19.92
C ALA A 351 -19.71 -10.02 -20.91
N THR A 352 -20.22 -9.60 -22.07
CA THR A 352 -19.41 -8.85 -23.06
C THR A 352 -18.84 -7.56 -22.48
N TRP A 353 -19.66 -6.77 -21.77
CA TRP A 353 -19.20 -5.52 -21.16
C TRP A 353 -18.14 -5.73 -20.09
N THR A 354 -18.34 -6.70 -19.19
CA THR A 354 -17.35 -7.03 -18.15
C THR A 354 -16.02 -7.42 -18.80
N ALA A 355 -16.05 -8.31 -19.79
CA ALA A 355 -14.87 -8.76 -20.50
C ALA A 355 -14.14 -7.61 -21.20
N LEU A 356 -14.87 -6.76 -21.95
CA LEU A 356 -14.28 -5.61 -22.68
C LEU A 356 -13.50 -4.66 -21.76
N PHE A 357 -14.01 -4.43 -20.55
CA PHE A 357 -13.32 -3.56 -19.58
C PHE A 357 -12.14 -4.25 -18.88
N ALA A 358 -12.20 -5.56 -18.70
CA ALA A 358 -11.20 -6.31 -17.95
C ALA A 358 -9.96 -6.73 -18.77
N GLN A 359 -9.98 -6.59 -20.10
CA GLN A 359 -8.83 -6.97 -20.95
C GLN A 359 -7.56 -6.16 -20.64
N GLY A 360 -6.40 -6.81 -20.66
CA GLY A 360 -5.09 -6.22 -20.36
C GLY A 360 -4.34 -7.01 -19.27
N SER A 361 -3.37 -6.36 -18.62
CA SER A 361 -2.59 -6.97 -17.54
C SER A 361 -3.46 -7.43 -16.35
N ALA A 362 -2.94 -8.34 -15.54
CA ALA A 362 -3.64 -8.88 -14.37
C ALA A 362 -2.82 -8.66 -13.07
N PRO A 363 -2.51 -7.40 -12.70
CA PRO A 363 -1.73 -7.14 -11.49
C PRO A 363 -2.53 -7.49 -10.22
N LEU A 364 -1.82 -7.84 -9.15
CA LEU A 364 -2.38 -7.92 -7.81
C LEU A 364 -2.90 -6.54 -7.38
N LEU A 365 -4.16 -6.45 -6.99
CA LEU A 365 -4.74 -5.21 -6.46
C LEU A 365 -5.39 -5.42 -5.10
N LYS A 366 -5.16 -4.49 -4.18
CA LYS A 366 -5.80 -4.41 -2.85
C LYS A 366 -6.16 -2.96 -2.56
N VAL A 367 -6.76 -2.69 -1.40
CA VAL A 367 -6.98 -1.31 -0.96
C VAL A 367 -5.69 -0.51 -1.04
N GLY A 368 -5.76 0.67 -1.66
CA GLY A 368 -4.62 1.53 -1.93
C GLY A 368 -3.98 1.41 -3.30
N SER A 369 -4.21 0.32 -4.03
CA SER A 369 -3.73 0.22 -5.40
C SER A 369 -4.32 1.33 -6.25
N THR A 370 -3.48 1.96 -7.09
CA THR A 370 -3.90 3.00 -8.03
C THR A 370 -3.53 2.67 -9.47
N GLY A 371 -4.17 3.33 -10.42
CA GLY A 371 -3.72 3.35 -11.81
C GLY A 371 -4.69 2.77 -12.85
N PRO A 372 -4.26 2.65 -14.12
CA PRO A 372 -5.14 2.24 -15.23
C PRO A 372 -5.74 0.85 -15.05
N ALA A 373 -5.04 -0.08 -14.42
CA ALA A 373 -5.59 -1.41 -14.10
C ALA A 373 -6.77 -1.30 -13.12
N VAL A 374 -6.72 -0.39 -12.15
CA VAL A 374 -7.83 -0.17 -11.22
C VAL A 374 -9.04 0.41 -11.93
N LEU A 375 -8.86 1.35 -12.86
CA LEU A 375 -9.97 1.85 -13.69
C LEU A 375 -10.65 0.72 -14.48
N ARG A 376 -9.87 -0.21 -15.04
CA ARG A 376 -10.40 -1.40 -15.72
C ARG A 376 -11.21 -2.27 -14.78
N LEU A 377 -10.67 -2.59 -13.61
CA LEU A 377 -11.35 -3.35 -12.56
C LEU A 377 -12.69 -2.69 -12.20
N GLN A 378 -12.69 -1.40 -11.88
CA GLN A 378 -13.87 -0.67 -11.43
C GLN A 378 -14.96 -0.63 -12.52
N ARG A 379 -14.58 -0.42 -13.78
CA ARG A 379 -15.50 -0.48 -14.93
C ARG A 379 -16.05 -1.89 -15.15
N ALA A 380 -15.22 -2.92 -15.04
CA ALA A 380 -15.64 -4.32 -15.16
C ALA A 380 -16.61 -4.71 -14.03
N LEU A 381 -16.33 -4.31 -12.78
CA LEU A 381 -17.24 -4.52 -11.65
C LEU A 381 -18.58 -3.80 -11.84
N ARG A 382 -18.59 -2.56 -12.35
CA ARG A 382 -19.83 -1.85 -12.71
C ARG A 382 -20.61 -2.59 -13.80
N ALA A 383 -19.93 -3.07 -14.83
CA ALA A 383 -20.55 -3.89 -15.88
C ALA A 383 -21.15 -5.18 -15.30
N ALA A 384 -20.45 -5.83 -14.37
CA ALA A 384 -20.92 -7.00 -13.63
C ALA A 384 -21.99 -6.68 -12.55
N GLY A 385 -22.43 -5.42 -12.42
CA GLY A 385 -23.56 -5.01 -11.58
C GLY A 385 -23.21 -4.24 -10.30
N ALA A 386 -21.94 -4.00 -9.99
CA ALA A 386 -21.51 -3.24 -8.80
C ALA A 386 -21.63 -1.71 -9.01
N ARG A 387 -22.85 -1.20 -9.00
CA ARG A 387 -23.17 0.20 -9.35
C ARG A 387 -22.55 1.27 -8.45
N SER A 388 -22.17 0.91 -7.22
CA SER A 388 -21.62 1.84 -6.22
C SER A 388 -20.12 2.10 -6.36
N VAL A 389 -19.40 1.31 -7.16
CA VAL A 389 -17.94 1.45 -7.33
C VAL A 389 -17.66 2.68 -8.18
N ASP A 390 -16.81 3.63 -7.80
CA ASP A 390 -16.50 4.80 -8.64
C ASP A 390 -15.27 4.55 -9.52
N PRO A 391 -15.26 4.85 -10.84
CA PRO A 391 -14.11 4.60 -11.71
C PRO A 391 -13.11 5.75 -11.63
N ASP A 392 -12.46 5.91 -10.49
CA ASP A 392 -11.45 6.94 -10.19
C ASP A 392 -10.00 6.42 -10.28
N GLY A 393 -9.85 5.10 -10.38
CA GLY A 393 -8.58 4.42 -10.44
C GLY A 393 -7.91 4.22 -9.09
N VAL A 394 -8.66 4.23 -7.98
CA VAL A 394 -8.19 3.86 -6.63
C VAL A 394 -9.03 2.73 -6.05
N VAL A 395 -8.37 1.66 -5.58
CA VAL A 395 -9.08 0.62 -4.84
C VAL A 395 -9.34 1.12 -3.43
N THR A 396 -10.56 1.57 -3.19
CA THR A 396 -11.07 1.91 -1.85
C THR A 396 -11.71 0.69 -1.19
N GLU A 397 -12.07 0.79 0.10
CA GLU A 397 -12.88 -0.24 0.76
C GLU A 397 -14.21 -0.51 0.05
N ARG A 398 -14.80 0.51 -0.58
CA ARG A 398 -16.00 0.35 -1.40
C ARG A 398 -15.74 -0.57 -2.60
N THR A 399 -14.58 -0.44 -3.23
CA THR A 399 -14.15 -1.29 -4.35
C THR A 399 -13.83 -2.70 -3.85
N ALA A 400 -13.06 -2.84 -2.77
CA ALA A 400 -12.76 -4.16 -2.18
C ALA A 400 -14.02 -4.92 -1.76
N LYS A 401 -15.02 -4.24 -1.17
CA LYS A 401 -16.34 -4.84 -0.87
C LYS A 401 -17.07 -5.32 -2.12
N ALA A 402 -16.96 -4.62 -3.24
CA ALA A 402 -17.53 -5.06 -4.51
C ALA A 402 -16.79 -6.27 -5.09
N VAL A 403 -15.46 -6.33 -4.93
CA VAL A 403 -14.65 -7.51 -5.28
C VAL A 403 -15.06 -8.71 -4.44
N ARG A 404 -15.19 -8.56 -3.11
CA ARG A 404 -15.68 -9.63 -2.22
C ARG A 404 -17.02 -10.19 -2.71
N ARG A 405 -17.99 -9.32 -2.99
CA ARG A 405 -19.30 -9.74 -3.53
C ARG A 405 -19.21 -10.43 -4.89
N TYR A 406 -18.27 -10.02 -5.73
CA TYR A 406 -18.03 -10.67 -7.02
C TYR A 406 -17.46 -12.08 -6.83
N GLN A 407 -16.43 -12.23 -5.99
CA GLN A 407 -15.84 -13.52 -5.62
C GLN A 407 -16.88 -14.47 -5.02
N GLN A 408 -17.73 -13.99 -4.10
CA GLN A 408 -18.83 -14.79 -3.52
C GLN A 408 -19.76 -15.37 -4.60
N ARG A 409 -20.15 -14.57 -5.60
CA ARG A 409 -21.02 -15.06 -6.69
C ARG A 409 -20.35 -16.12 -7.55
N LEU A 410 -19.03 -16.13 -7.62
CA LEU A 410 -18.26 -17.14 -8.33
C LEU A 410 -18.00 -18.40 -7.49
N GLY A 411 -18.39 -18.42 -6.21
CA GLY A 411 -18.06 -19.49 -5.27
C GLY A 411 -16.59 -19.49 -4.83
N ALA A 412 -15.89 -18.35 -4.98
CA ALA A 412 -14.50 -18.19 -4.55
C ALA A 412 -14.42 -17.50 -3.18
N ASP A 413 -13.27 -17.63 -2.52
CA ASP A 413 -13.01 -16.97 -1.24
C ASP A 413 -13.13 -15.44 -1.36
N PRO A 414 -13.94 -14.80 -0.51
CA PRO A 414 -14.26 -13.38 -0.65
C PRO A 414 -13.23 -12.50 0.05
N THR A 415 -11.98 -12.58 -0.39
CA THR A 415 -10.84 -11.85 0.20
C THR A 415 -10.93 -10.34 -0.07
N GLY A 416 -11.51 -9.95 -1.21
CA GLY A 416 -11.48 -8.56 -1.70
C GLY A 416 -10.15 -8.18 -2.36
N VAL A 417 -9.21 -9.12 -2.42
CA VAL A 417 -7.94 -9.02 -3.14
C VAL A 417 -8.16 -9.47 -4.57
N VAL A 418 -7.70 -8.68 -5.54
CA VAL A 418 -7.81 -9.01 -6.97
C VAL A 418 -6.55 -9.73 -7.39
N THR A 419 -6.65 -11.05 -7.49
CA THR A 419 -5.62 -11.95 -8.01
C THR A 419 -5.78 -12.22 -9.51
N THR A 420 -4.85 -12.95 -10.10
CA THR A 420 -4.95 -13.45 -11.49
C THR A 420 -6.26 -14.19 -11.73
N ASP A 421 -6.75 -15.00 -10.78
CA ASP A 421 -8.01 -15.73 -10.93
C ASP A 421 -9.22 -14.81 -11.00
N THR A 422 -9.22 -13.74 -10.18
CA THR A 422 -10.27 -12.72 -10.22
C THR A 422 -10.27 -12.00 -11.57
N TRP A 423 -9.09 -11.67 -12.10
CA TRP A 423 -8.94 -11.08 -13.43
C TRP A 423 -9.42 -12.02 -14.54
N THR A 424 -9.02 -13.28 -14.52
CA THR A 424 -9.43 -14.30 -15.49
C THR A 424 -10.95 -14.43 -15.52
N ALA A 425 -11.61 -14.47 -14.36
CA ALA A 425 -13.06 -14.53 -14.30
C ALA A 425 -13.75 -13.29 -14.91
N LEU A 426 -13.23 -12.08 -14.63
CA LEU A 426 -13.73 -10.84 -15.23
C LEU A 426 -13.51 -10.81 -16.74
N GLN A 427 -12.35 -11.26 -17.22
CA GLN A 427 -11.98 -11.31 -18.64
C GLN A 427 -12.83 -12.31 -19.42
N GLN A 428 -13.26 -13.39 -18.79
CA GLN A 428 -14.22 -14.37 -19.32
C GLN A 428 -15.68 -13.95 -19.11
N GLY A 429 -15.94 -12.75 -18.57
CA GLY A 429 -17.30 -12.23 -18.36
C GLY A 429 -18.14 -13.04 -17.37
N ARG A 430 -17.52 -13.83 -16.49
CA ARG A 430 -18.19 -14.59 -15.42
C ARG A 430 -18.83 -13.63 -14.42
N ARG A 431 -19.95 -14.01 -13.79
CA ARG A 431 -20.72 -13.10 -12.93
C ARG A 431 -21.46 -13.79 -11.80
#